data_AF-A0A316RHV0-F1
#
_entry.id   AF-A0A316RHV0-F1
#
_cell.length_a   1.000
_cell.length_b   1.000
_cell.length_c   1.000
_cell.angle_alpha   90.00
_cell.angle_beta   90.00
_cell.angle_gamma   90.00
#
_symmetry.space_group_name_H-M   'P 1'
#
loop_
_entity.id
_entity.type
_entity.pdbx_description
1 polymer ?
#
loop_
_entity_poly.entity_id
_entity_poly.type
_entity_poly.pdbx_seq_one_letter_code
_entity_poly.pdbx_strand_id
1 'polypeptide(L)'
;MPNLKRAPNERELQQLIALFLRAETDIINEIGRLRSQGLVDYHAVAALERVQKILRKMENDAWEYVPQMIEKQFYVRIPEARKILEPVEKHRAGYANASALTGEQWSIVDSLTQQLMGEITDAAMTSMATVQSAILGRIEPDIYRRIGLEQVAAMQAVGKGVNAAVPDFVEALRREGVTAFVDKAGRKWSLHTYCSMVSRTTSRQAEIAAVLSADPSHDLYKISSHGTTCKICAPFEGRVYSRSGTNPDFPPLSAAFGKIDPAGPDNLANTWLNIHPACQHILIAWTPAGRTPEEIQKIKDFSDPAKNPFTVDPRSQKQIEAYRKKEAARRKWLADYRQWERYRMTLGDKVPKTYQTFEKHKRAADEKYQTWEREYRKRFYLQSRLDYTLNGENHFIPSGAQFETIKTIAGNGSVNSLRVENNLIQKYGGNLGEWKKRVGKIESGKYVFDVHWYELDGVQYDSKLKFRKEK
;
A
#
# COMPACT_ATOMS: atom_id res chain seq x y z
N MET A 1 -12.72 -19.65 -15.94
CA MET A 1 -11.76 -20.44 -15.13
C MET A 1 -12.39 -20.64 -13.76
N PRO A 2 -12.44 -21.87 -13.22
CA PRO A 2 -12.96 -22.08 -11.88
C PRO A 2 -12.08 -21.28 -10.92
N ASN A 3 -12.69 -20.39 -10.13
CA ASN A 3 -12.01 -19.74 -9.01
C ASN A 3 -11.52 -20.86 -8.08
N LEU A 4 -10.20 -21.12 -8.09
CA LEU A 4 -9.57 -21.92 -7.04
C LEU A 4 -10.05 -21.34 -5.71
N LYS A 5 -10.75 -22.17 -4.92
CA LYS A 5 -11.26 -21.81 -3.60
C LYS A 5 -10.12 -21.16 -2.81
N ARG A 6 -10.40 -19.93 -2.37
CA ARG A 6 -9.68 -19.05 -1.44
C ARG A 6 -8.56 -19.72 -0.66
N ALA A 7 -7.37 -19.10 -0.66
CA ALA A 7 -6.26 -19.48 0.20
C ALA A 7 -6.76 -19.66 1.65
N PRO A 8 -6.22 -20.63 2.42
CA PRO A 8 -6.74 -20.99 3.75
C PRO A 8 -6.85 -19.82 4.74
N ASN A 9 -6.00 -18.81 4.54
CA ASN A 9 -5.83 -17.64 5.41
C ASN A 9 -6.41 -16.35 4.81
N GLU A 10 -7.19 -16.44 3.71
CA GLU A 10 -7.67 -15.26 2.99
C GLU A 10 -8.51 -14.36 3.92
N ARG A 11 -9.27 -14.94 4.84
CA ARG A 11 -10.05 -14.18 5.82
C ARG A 11 -9.15 -13.30 6.67
N GLU A 12 -8.12 -13.86 7.30
CA GLU A 12 -7.23 -13.15 8.21
C GLU A 12 -6.44 -12.07 7.46
N LEU A 13 -5.94 -12.40 6.26
CA LEU A 13 -5.27 -11.43 5.40
C LEU A 13 -6.18 -10.25 5.03
N GLN A 14 -7.45 -10.48 4.70
CA GLN A 14 -8.39 -9.39 4.41
C GLN A 14 -8.71 -8.54 5.65
N GLN A 15 -8.77 -9.14 6.85
CA GLN A 15 -8.95 -8.38 8.09
C GLN A 15 -7.73 -7.49 8.38
N LEU A 16 -6.51 -7.98 8.19
CA LEU A 16 -5.29 -7.17 8.32
C LEU A 16 -5.28 -5.98 7.34
N ILE A 17 -5.60 -6.23 6.07
CA ILE A 17 -5.67 -5.16 5.06
C ILE A 17 -6.71 -4.09 5.48
N ALA A 18 -7.89 -4.52 5.94
CA ALA A 18 -8.93 -3.61 6.40
C ALA A 18 -8.52 -2.83 7.65
N LEU A 19 -7.76 -3.45 8.55
CA LEU A 19 -7.19 -2.83 9.75
C LEU A 19 -6.20 -1.72 9.38
N PHE A 20 -5.25 -1.98 8.47
CA PHE A 20 -4.27 -0.97 8.04
C PHE A 20 -4.92 0.22 7.34
N LEU A 21 -5.92 -0.05 6.49
CA LEU A 21 -6.72 1.00 5.86
C LEU A 21 -7.45 1.87 6.89
N ARG A 22 -8.07 1.25 7.89
CA ARG A 22 -8.78 1.97 8.94
C ARG A 22 -7.82 2.87 9.72
N ALA A 23 -6.67 2.33 10.13
CA ALA A 23 -5.66 3.09 10.86
C ALA A 23 -5.16 4.30 10.05
N GLU A 24 -4.83 4.12 8.78
CA GLU A 24 -4.42 5.22 7.89
C GLU A 24 -5.52 6.29 7.77
N THR A 25 -6.78 5.85 7.59
CA THR A 25 -7.93 6.76 7.49
C THR A 25 -8.13 7.57 8.78
N ASP A 26 -8.03 6.92 9.94
CA ASP A 26 -8.23 7.57 11.24
C ASP A 26 -7.13 8.60 11.53
N ILE A 27 -5.88 8.31 11.15
CA ILE A 27 -4.76 9.27 11.24
C ILE A 27 -5.03 10.50 10.37
N ILE A 28 -5.45 10.30 9.11
CA ILE A 28 -5.75 11.41 8.21
C ILE A 28 -6.89 12.28 8.76
N ASN A 29 -7.93 11.65 9.31
CA ASN A 29 -9.07 12.36 9.92
C ASN A 29 -8.63 13.19 11.13
N GLU A 30 -7.76 12.66 11.98
CA GLU A 30 -7.27 13.37 13.15
C GLU A 30 -6.44 14.60 12.77
N ILE A 31 -5.56 14.49 11.78
CA ILE A 31 -4.74 15.61 11.31
C ILE A 31 -5.62 16.65 10.60
N GLY A 32 -6.65 16.20 9.86
CA GLY A 32 -7.67 17.08 9.30
C GLY A 32 -8.44 17.88 10.36
N ARG A 33 -8.76 17.25 11.50
CA ARG A 33 -9.41 17.87 12.66
C ARG A 33 -8.50 18.89 13.34
N LEU A 34 -7.20 18.60 13.49
CA LEU A 34 -6.22 19.55 14.02
C LEU A 34 -6.18 20.85 13.20
N ARG A 35 -6.20 20.73 11.88
CA ARG A 35 -6.20 21.87 10.96
C ARG A 35 -7.44 22.77 11.14
N SER A 36 -8.62 22.21 11.38
CA SER A 36 -9.85 23.01 11.52
C SER A 36 -9.95 23.78 12.84
N GLN A 37 -9.18 23.38 13.86
CA GLN A 37 -9.19 23.98 15.20
C GLN A 37 -8.14 25.08 15.42
N GLY A 38 -7.43 25.51 14.37
CA GLY A 38 -6.57 26.70 14.44
C GLY A 38 -5.11 26.49 14.83
N LEU A 39 -4.58 25.26 14.73
CA LEU A 39 -3.14 24.93 14.91
C LEU A 39 -2.52 25.47 16.22
N VAL A 40 -3.19 25.28 17.35
CA VAL A 40 -2.66 25.64 18.68
C VAL A 40 -1.89 24.46 19.30
N ASP A 41 -0.85 24.75 20.07
CA ASP A 41 0.08 23.76 20.64
C ASP A 41 -0.61 22.62 21.41
N TYR A 42 -1.60 22.93 22.27
CA TYR A 42 -2.32 21.89 23.02
C TYR A 42 -3.17 20.97 22.11
N HIS A 43 -3.67 21.49 20.98
CA HIS A 43 -4.36 20.69 19.99
C HIS A 43 -3.39 19.75 19.26
N ALA A 44 -2.15 20.18 19.01
CA ALA A 44 -1.11 19.37 18.40
C ALA A 44 -0.69 18.19 19.29
N VAL A 45 -0.49 18.43 20.60
CA VAL A 45 -0.22 17.35 21.57
C VAL A 45 -1.35 16.32 21.53
N ALA A 46 -2.59 16.77 21.68
CA ALA A 46 -3.74 15.87 21.70
C ALA A 46 -3.90 15.10 20.38
N ALA A 47 -3.55 15.70 19.24
CA ALA A 47 -3.61 15.04 17.94
C ALA A 47 -2.55 13.95 17.80
N LEU A 48 -1.32 14.22 18.21
CA LEU A 48 -0.25 13.23 18.20
C LEU A 48 -0.52 12.06 19.15
N GLU A 49 -1.09 12.32 20.34
CA GLU A 49 -1.53 11.26 21.26
C GLU A 49 -2.62 10.38 20.66
N ARG A 50 -3.57 10.97 19.92
CA ARG A 50 -4.61 10.20 19.22
C ARG A 50 -4.03 9.37 18.08
N VAL A 51 -3.12 9.93 17.28
CA VAL A 51 -2.39 9.19 16.23
C VAL A 51 -1.62 8.02 16.84
N GLN A 52 -0.91 8.24 17.95
CA GLN A 52 -0.20 7.16 18.65
C GLN A 52 -1.17 6.07 19.14
N LYS A 53 -2.33 6.44 19.67
CA LYS A 53 -3.37 5.46 20.09
C LYS A 53 -3.90 4.65 18.91
N ILE A 54 -4.10 5.28 17.74
CA ILE A 54 -4.54 4.60 16.52
C ILE A 54 -3.49 3.56 16.08
N LEU A 55 -2.22 3.95 16.02
CA LEU A 55 -1.13 3.07 15.63
C LEU A 55 -0.93 1.90 16.60
N ARG A 56 -0.94 2.16 17.92
CA ARG A 56 -0.89 1.09 18.93
C ARG A 56 -2.07 0.13 18.84
N LYS A 57 -3.27 0.65 18.57
CA LYS A 57 -4.45 -0.20 18.35
C LYS A 57 -4.27 -1.07 17.11
N MET A 58 -3.75 -0.52 16.02
CA MET A 58 -3.45 -1.27 14.80
C MET A 58 -2.44 -2.38 15.07
N GLU A 59 -1.35 -2.11 15.79
CA GLU A 59 -0.36 -3.12 16.18
C GLU A 59 -1.00 -4.22 17.05
N ASN A 60 -1.76 -3.84 18.09
CA ASN A 60 -2.44 -4.78 18.98
C ASN A 60 -3.46 -5.66 18.24
N ASP A 61 -4.27 -5.07 17.36
CA ASP A 61 -5.26 -5.81 16.57
C ASP A 61 -4.57 -6.71 15.53
N ALA A 62 -3.38 -6.35 15.03
CA ALA A 62 -2.62 -7.18 14.09
C ALA A 62 -2.12 -8.48 14.72
N TRP A 63 -1.80 -8.48 16.02
CA TRP A 63 -1.47 -9.69 16.78
C TRP A 63 -2.59 -10.74 16.80
N GLU A 64 -3.85 -10.33 16.62
CA GLU A 64 -4.96 -11.29 16.50
C GLU A 64 -4.87 -12.08 15.19
N TYR A 65 -4.55 -11.41 14.08
CA TYR A 65 -4.69 -11.98 12.74
C TYR A 65 -3.39 -12.52 12.15
N VAL A 66 -2.23 -11.93 12.46
CA VAL A 66 -0.93 -12.35 11.90
C VAL A 66 -0.60 -13.82 12.21
N PRO A 67 -0.62 -14.26 13.49
CA PRO A 67 -0.30 -15.65 13.82
C PRO A 67 -1.24 -16.62 13.11
N GLN A 68 -2.55 -16.36 13.16
CA GLN A 68 -3.57 -17.18 12.50
C GLN A 68 -3.38 -17.22 10.98
N MET A 69 -3.01 -16.09 10.36
CA MET A 69 -2.78 -16.00 8.92
C MET A 69 -1.62 -16.90 8.48
N ILE A 70 -0.55 -16.94 9.28
CA ILE A 70 0.66 -17.72 9.01
C ILE A 70 0.40 -19.20 9.31
N GLU A 71 -0.10 -19.51 10.49
CA GLU A 71 -0.38 -20.88 10.96
C GLU A 71 -1.30 -21.64 10.01
N LYS A 72 -2.37 -20.98 9.51
CA LYS A 72 -3.32 -21.60 8.57
C LYS A 72 -2.72 -22.10 7.27
N GLN A 73 -1.55 -21.60 6.86
CA GLN A 73 -0.85 -22.11 5.68
C GLN A 73 -0.31 -23.53 5.88
N PHE A 74 -0.04 -23.93 7.12
CA PHE A 74 0.52 -25.23 7.43
C PHE A 74 -0.54 -26.35 7.47
N TYR A 75 -1.82 -26.01 7.62
CA TYR A 75 -2.93 -26.99 7.68
C TYR A 75 -3.54 -27.37 6.31
N VAL A 76 -3.02 -26.85 5.19
CA VAL A 76 -3.62 -27.05 3.84
C VAL A 76 -3.55 -28.49 3.31
N ARG A 77 -2.77 -29.36 3.96
CA ARG A 77 -2.27 -30.63 3.41
C ARG A 77 -3.28 -31.75 3.14
N ILE A 78 -4.59 -31.59 3.33
CA ILE A 78 -5.56 -32.68 3.05
C ILE A 78 -6.67 -32.21 2.10
N PRO A 79 -6.56 -32.48 0.77
CA PRO A 79 -7.67 -32.33 -0.16
C PRO A 79 -8.89 -33.18 0.23
N GLU A 80 -8.68 -34.33 0.88
CA GLU A 80 -9.70 -35.30 1.32
C GLU A 80 -10.43 -34.90 2.62
N ALA A 81 -9.83 -34.06 3.48
CA ALA A 81 -10.51 -33.50 4.66
C ALA A 81 -11.65 -32.52 4.29
N ARG A 82 -11.86 -32.26 3.00
CA ARG A 82 -13.03 -31.53 2.49
C ARG A 82 -14.25 -32.43 2.26
N LYS A 83 -14.14 -33.75 2.40
CA LYS A 83 -15.24 -34.72 2.28
C LYS A 83 -15.22 -35.70 3.46
N ILE A 84 -15.69 -35.26 4.63
CA ILE A 84 -16.20 -36.20 5.64
C ILE A 84 -17.61 -35.72 5.98
N LEU A 85 -18.60 -36.50 5.55
CA LEU A 85 -19.99 -36.41 5.97
C LEU A 85 -20.16 -37.31 7.20
N GLU A 86 -19.55 -36.95 8.33
CA GLU A 86 -19.80 -37.60 9.63
C GLU A 86 -19.82 -36.57 10.78
N PRO A 87 -20.46 -36.87 11.93
CA PRO A 87 -20.74 -35.90 12.99
C PRO A 87 -19.48 -35.28 13.60
N VAL A 88 -19.51 -33.96 13.73
CA VAL A 88 -18.39 -33.05 14.06
C VAL A 88 -17.70 -33.36 15.40
N GLU A 89 -18.44 -33.88 16.39
CA GLU A 89 -17.91 -34.15 17.73
C GLU A 89 -16.89 -35.30 17.78
N LYS A 90 -17.02 -36.34 16.95
CA LYS A 90 -16.23 -37.58 17.09
C LYS A 90 -14.80 -37.46 16.55
N HIS A 91 -14.50 -36.42 15.76
CA HIS A 91 -13.23 -36.24 15.06
C HIS A 91 -12.34 -35.11 15.60
N ARG A 92 -12.84 -34.18 16.44
CA ARG A 92 -12.05 -33.00 16.84
C ARG A 92 -10.74 -33.35 17.57
N ALA A 93 -10.78 -34.23 18.56
CA ALA A 93 -9.60 -34.55 19.37
C ALA A 93 -8.58 -35.43 18.62
N GLY A 94 -9.05 -36.36 17.78
CA GLY A 94 -8.18 -37.21 16.95
C GLY A 94 -7.51 -36.47 15.78
N TYR A 95 -8.23 -35.59 15.09
CA TYR A 95 -7.66 -34.74 14.04
C TYR A 95 -6.77 -33.62 14.58
N ALA A 96 -7.08 -33.05 15.75
CA ALA A 96 -6.24 -32.05 16.39
C ALA A 96 -4.84 -32.60 16.72
N ASN A 97 -4.75 -33.89 17.11
CA ASN A 97 -3.47 -34.56 17.35
C ASN A 97 -2.78 -35.06 16.07
N ALA A 98 -3.53 -35.45 15.02
CA ALA A 98 -2.96 -35.84 13.73
C ALA A 98 -2.58 -34.66 12.81
N SER A 99 -3.08 -33.46 13.12
CA SER A 99 -2.78 -32.20 12.41
C SER A 99 -1.87 -31.28 13.22
N ALA A 100 -1.31 -31.75 14.34
CA ALA A 100 -0.45 -30.93 15.18
C ALA A 100 0.83 -30.55 14.42
N LEU A 101 1.11 -29.25 14.33
CA LEU A 101 2.35 -28.75 13.74
C LEU A 101 3.55 -29.31 14.51
N THR A 102 4.61 -29.66 13.78
CA THR A 102 5.88 -30.07 14.39
C THR A 102 6.54 -28.90 15.12
N GLY A 103 7.50 -29.19 16.01
CA GLY A 103 8.27 -28.14 16.69
C GLY A 103 9.01 -27.21 15.70
N GLU A 104 9.52 -27.76 14.59
CA GLU A 104 10.12 -26.98 13.50
C GLU A 104 9.10 -26.06 12.84
N GLN A 105 7.90 -26.56 12.54
CA GLN A 105 6.82 -25.76 11.96
C GLN A 105 6.35 -24.64 12.89
N TRP A 106 6.22 -24.92 14.20
CA TRP A 106 5.94 -23.89 15.20
C TRP A 106 7.02 -22.81 15.25
N SER A 107 8.30 -23.20 15.20
CA SER A 107 9.41 -22.23 15.15
C SER A 107 9.36 -21.35 13.91
N ILE A 108 8.98 -21.90 12.75
CA ILE A 108 8.78 -21.12 11.52
C ILE A 108 7.60 -20.15 11.67
N VAL A 109 6.46 -20.63 12.21
CA VAL A 109 5.27 -19.78 12.45
C VAL A 109 5.62 -18.61 13.36
N ASP A 110 6.33 -18.88 14.46
CA ASP A 110 6.78 -17.86 15.41
C ASP A 110 7.73 -16.86 14.73
N SER A 111 8.78 -17.35 14.05
CA SER A 111 9.74 -16.48 13.36
C SER A 111 9.08 -15.56 12.33
N LEU A 112 8.19 -16.08 11.49
CA LEU A 112 7.48 -15.27 10.49
C LEU A 112 6.49 -14.29 11.13
N THR A 113 5.87 -14.68 12.25
CA THR A 113 5.00 -13.81 13.04
C THR A 113 5.79 -12.64 13.60
N GLN A 114 6.90 -12.91 14.28
CA GLN A 114 7.77 -11.88 14.86
C GLN A 114 8.32 -10.93 13.79
N GLN A 115 8.76 -11.46 12.64
CA GLN A 115 9.24 -10.65 11.53
C GLN A 115 8.15 -9.71 10.98
N LEU A 116 6.96 -10.22 10.69
CA LEU A 116 5.87 -9.39 10.17
C LEU A 116 5.38 -8.37 11.20
N MET A 117 5.31 -8.73 12.49
CA MET A 117 4.98 -7.79 13.54
C MET A 117 6.05 -6.70 13.70
N GLY A 118 7.32 -7.04 13.51
CA GLY A 118 8.42 -6.07 13.42
C GLY A 118 8.22 -5.09 12.27
N GLU A 119 7.94 -5.57 11.07
CA GLU A 119 7.70 -4.71 9.90
C GLU A 119 6.46 -3.80 10.06
N ILE A 120 5.40 -4.28 10.72
CA ILE A 120 4.22 -3.48 11.06
C ILE A 120 4.57 -2.38 12.09
N THR A 121 5.39 -2.73 13.08
CA THR A 121 5.85 -1.79 14.11
C THR A 121 6.75 -0.71 13.50
N ASP A 122 7.70 -1.08 12.66
CA ASP A 122 8.57 -0.13 11.95
C ASP A 122 7.77 0.82 11.05
N ALA A 123 6.75 0.29 10.37
CA ALA A 123 5.83 1.08 9.55
C ALA A 123 5.02 2.08 10.38
N ALA A 124 4.55 1.65 11.56
CA ALA A 124 3.84 2.50 12.51
C ALA A 124 4.77 3.60 13.07
N MET A 125 6.00 3.26 13.45
CA MET A 125 7.00 4.21 13.93
C MET A 125 7.34 5.26 12.86
N THR A 126 7.55 4.83 11.62
CA THR A 126 7.81 5.74 10.49
C THR A 126 6.61 6.65 10.22
N SER A 127 5.39 6.12 10.33
CA SER A 127 4.16 6.90 10.21
C SER A 127 4.05 7.95 11.30
N MET A 128 4.32 7.56 12.55
CA MET A 128 4.34 8.46 13.71
C MET A 128 5.36 9.58 13.51
N ALA A 129 6.60 9.24 13.11
CA ALA A 129 7.66 10.20 12.85
C ALA A 129 7.30 11.16 11.70
N THR A 130 6.67 10.65 10.63
CA THR A 130 6.22 11.47 9.50
C THR A 130 5.17 12.50 9.95
N VAL A 131 4.17 12.05 10.73
CA VAL A 131 3.11 12.92 11.23
C VAL A 131 3.66 13.94 12.23
N GLN A 132 4.53 13.50 13.13
CA GLN A 132 5.19 14.36 14.11
C GLN A 132 6.06 15.42 13.43
N SER A 133 6.90 15.04 12.47
CA SER A 133 7.72 15.98 11.72
C SER A 133 6.89 16.99 10.94
N ALA A 134 5.70 16.60 10.49
CA ALA A 134 4.81 17.53 9.81
C ALA A 134 4.13 18.51 10.76
N ILE A 135 3.69 18.04 11.94
CA ILE A 135 3.02 18.87 12.95
C ILE A 135 4.00 19.80 13.66
N LEU A 136 5.19 19.31 13.98
CA LEU A 136 6.17 20.01 14.81
C LEU A 136 7.39 20.53 14.02
N GLY A 137 7.53 20.17 12.74
CA GLY A 137 8.75 20.45 11.99
C GLY A 137 9.85 19.42 12.25
N ARG A 138 11.02 19.58 11.61
CA ARG A 138 12.15 18.67 11.85
C ARG A 138 12.61 18.82 13.31
N ILE A 139 12.42 17.76 14.07
CA ILE A 139 13.05 17.53 15.36
C ILE A 139 14.03 16.37 15.11
N GLU A 140 15.21 16.39 15.76
CA GLU A 140 16.03 15.17 15.84
C GLU A 140 15.11 14.01 16.26
N PRO A 141 15.03 12.91 15.49
CA PRO A 141 14.17 11.80 15.83
C PRO A 141 14.66 11.17 17.13
N ASP A 142 13.96 11.44 18.23
CA ASP A 142 14.10 10.67 19.46
C ASP A 142 13.01 9.58 19.44
N ILE A 143 13.43 8.40 19.02
CA ILE A 143 12.59 7.23 18.73
C ILE A 143 11.89 6.71 20.00
N TYR A 144 12.40 7.07 21.19
CA TYR A 144 11.89 6.58 22.47
C TYR A 144 11.09 7.61 23.26
N ARG A 145 11.09 8.88 22.81
CA ARG A 145 10.38 9.91 23.54
C ARG A 145 8.89 9.81 23.29
N ARG A 146 8.15 9.55 24.36
CA ARG A 146 6.70 9.67 24.36
C ARG A 146 6.35 11.07 23.88
N ILE A 147 5.47 11.18 22.89
CA ILE A 147 4.95 12.48 22.48
C ILE A 147 4.15 12.99 23.65
N GLY A 148 4.72 13.95 24.36
CA GLY A 148 4.18 14.50 25.59
C GLY A 148 4.39 16.00 25.65
N LEU A 149 3.83 16.61 26.70
CA LEU A 149 3.97 18.03 26.98
C LEU A 149 5.44 18.48 26.94
N GLU A 150 6.39 17.62 27.30
CA GLU A 150 7.82 17.92 27.26
C GLU A 150 8.34 18.33 25.88
N GLN A 151 7.92 17.65 24.81
CA GLN A 151 8.46 17.91 23.47
C GLN A 151 7.89 19.21 22.90
N VAL A 152 6.62 19.51 23.19
CA VAL A 152 5.99 20.78 22.84
C VAL A 152 6.48 21.92 23.74
N ALA A 153 6.70 21.68 25.03
CA ALA A 153 7.31 22.64 25.95
C ALA A 153 8.75 22.97 25.56
N ALA A 154 9.54 21.96 25.13
CA ALA A 154 10.89 22.18 24.61
C ALA A 154 10.86 23.04 23.33
N MET A 155 9.88 22.83 22.45
CA MET A 155 9.67 23.67 21.28
C MET A 155 9.24 25.10 21.65
N GLN A 156 8.32 25.26 22.61
CA GLN A 156 7.91 26.57 23.13
C GLN A 156 9.09 27.32 23.77
N ALA A 157 9.93 26.62 24.52
CA ALA A 157 11.13 27.19 25.14
C ALA A 157 12.14 27.73 24.10
N VAL A 158 12.16 27.16 22.89
CA VAL A 158 12.95 27.66 21.75
C VAL A 158 12.16 28.54 20.78
N GLY A 159 10.96 28.99 21.16
CA GLY A 159 10.10 29.87 20.36
C GLY A 159 9.51 29.24 19.09
N LYS A 160 9.48 27.91 19.00
CA LYS A 160 8.88 27.15 17.89
C LYS A 160 7.47 26.69 18.26
N GLY A 161 6.47 27.09 17.47
CA GLY A 161 5.08 26.60 17.59
C GLY A 161 4.76 25.49 16.59
N VAL A 162 3.49 25.09 16.52
CA VAL A 162 2.98 24.18 15.47
C VAL A 162 3.40 24.65 14.07
N ASN A 163 3.86 23.71 13.24
CA ASN A 163 4.43 23.99 11.93
C ASN A 163 3.39 24.63 10.98
N ALA A 164 3.75 25.75 10.38
CA ALA A 164 2.91 26.46 9.42
C ALA A 164 2.61 25.63 8.14
N ALA A 165 3.42 24.61 7.84
CA ALA A 165 3.25 23.72 6.69
C ALA A 165 2.22 22.58 6.91
N VAL A 166 1.60 22.47 8.09
CA VAL A 166 0.58 21.44 8.37
C VAL A 166 -0.57 21.42 7.35
N PRO A 167 -1.11 22.56 6.86
CA PRO A 167 -2.15 22.55 5.83
C PRO A 167 -1.69 21.87 4.52
N ASP A 168 -0.45 22.11 4.09
CA ASP A 168 0.11 21.50 2.89
C ASP A 168 0.39 20.01 3.10
N PHE A 169 0.83 19.63 4.30
CA PHE A 169 0.99 18.24 4.68
C PHE A 169 -0.35 17.48 4.68
N VAL A 170 -1.43 18.07 5.19
CA VAL A 170 -2.79 17.47 5.13
C VAL A 170 -3.18 17.20 3.68
N GLU A 171 -2.85 18.11 2.77
CA GLU A 171 -3.16 17.93 1.37
C GLU A 171 -2.27 16.87 0.70
N ALA A 172 -1.00 16.77 1.08
CA ALA A 172 -0.13 15.68 0.67
C ALA A 172 -0.64 14.32 1.18
N LEU A 173 -1.04 14.22 2.45
CA LEU A 173 -1.64 13.01 3.02
C LEU A 173 -2.91 12.57 2.27
N ARG A 174 -3.75 13.53 1.87
CA ARG A 174 -4.95 13.23 1.06
C ARG A 174 -4.64 12.64 -0.32
N ARG A 175 -3.44 12.88 -0.85
CA ARG A 175 -3.00 12.41 -2.17
C ARG A 175 -2.17 11.13 -2.08
N GLU A 176 -1.30 11.06 -1.08
CA GLU A 176 -0.21 10.08 -0.99
C GLU A 176 -0.43 9.06 0.16
N GLY A 177 -1.35 9.33 1.09
CA GLY A 177 -1.54 8.57 2.33
C GLY A 177 -0.48 8.89 3.39
N VAL A 178 -0.52 8.18 4.52
CA VAL A 178 0.44 8.36 5.62
C VAL A 178 1.70 7.59 5.28
N THR A 179 2.82 8.29 5.07
CA THR A 179 4.08 7.62 4.71
C THR A 179 4.54 6.72 5.86
N ALA A 180 4.64 5.43 5.58
CA ALA A 180 5.05 4.41 6.54
C ALA A 180 6.36 3.71 6.15
N PHE A 181 6.79 3.85 4.91
CA PHE A 181 8.05 3.30 4.45
C PHE A 181 8.57 4.12 3.26
N VAL A 182 9.89 4.28 3.19
CA VAL A 182 10.58 4.86 2.04
C VAL A 182 11.52 3.81 1.50
N ASP A 183 11.31 3.40 0.25
CA ASP A 183 12.14 2.36 -0.34
C ASP A 183 13.49 2.89 -0.83
N LYS A 184 14.37 1.98 -1.26
CA LYS A 184 15.72 2.31 -1.77
C LYS A 184 15.70 3.27 -2.98
N ALA A 185 14.59 3.35 -3.71
CA ALA A 185 14.42 4.26 -4.85
C ALA A 185 13.81 5.62 -4.42
N GLY A 186 13.63 5.86 -3.12
CA GLY A 186 13.05 7.08 -2.56
C GLY A 186 11.53 7.16 -2.67
N ARG A 187 10.85 6.09 -3.09
CA ARG A 187 9.39 6.11 -3.21
C ARG A 187 8.78 5.98 -1.82
N LYS A 188 7.79 6.84 -1.55
CA LYS A 188 7.02 6.82 -0.30
C LYS A 188 5.85 5.85 -0.43
N TRP A 189 5.73 4.96 0.54
CA TRP A 189 4.65 4.00 0.63
C TRP A 189 3.71 4.40 1.76
N SER A 190 2.41 4.40 1.46
CA SER A 190 1.36 4.63 2.46
C SER A 190 1.30 3.48 3.46
N LEU A 191 0.82 3.72 4.68
CA LEU A 191 0.72 2.74 5.75
C LEU A 191 -0.07 1.50 5.32
N HIS A 192 -1.26 1.72 4.76
CA HIS A 192 -2.06 0.63 4.22
C HIS A 192 -1.35 -0.10 3.08
N THR A 193 -0.72 0.62 2.15
CA THR A 193 -0.09 0.01 0.97
C THR A 193 1.10 -0.86 1.36
N TYR A 194 1.97 -0.36 2.25
CA TYR A 194 3.15 -1.07 2.71
C TYR A 194 2.77 -2.30 3.55
N CYS A 195 2.00 -2.11 4.64
CA CYS A 195 1.61 -3.20 5.53
C CYS A 195 0.86 -4.31 4.78
N SER A 196 -0.02 -3.95 3.83
CA SER A 196 -0.71 -4.93 3.00
C SER A 196 0.21 -5.67 2.01
N MET A 197 1.29 -5.05 1.55
CA MET A 197 2.28 -5.68 0.67
C MET A 197 3.09 -6.71 1.47
N VAL A 198 3.57 -6.33 2.65
CA VAL A 198 4.36 -7.23 3.49
C VAL A 198 3.55 -8.41 4.02
N SER A 199 2.31 -8.20 4.48
CA SER A 199 1.46 -9.33 4.94
C SER A 199 1.19 -10.36 3.83
N ARG A 200 1.03 -9.91 2.57
CA ARG A 200 0.90 -10.84 1.43
C ARG A 200 2.19 -11.58 1.14
N THR A 201 3.33 -10.91 1.31
CA THR A 201 4.65 -11.50 1.11
C THR A 201 4.93 -12.55 2.18
N THR A 202 4.72 -12.23 3.47
CA THR A 202 4.87 -13.19 4.58
C THR A 202 3.89 -14.35 4.47
N SER A 203 2.64 -14.11 4.10
CA SER A 203 1.69 -15.20 3.82
C SER A 203 2.22 -16.16 2.76
N ARG A 204 2.93 -15.66 1.75
CA ARG A 204 3.52 -16.50 0.69
C ARG A 204 4.74 -17.26 1.21
N GLN A 205 5.58 -16.62 2.04
CA GLN A 205 6.71 -17.28 2.72
C GLN A 205 6.21 -18.43 3.59
N ALA A 206 5.14 -18.22 4.35
CA ALA A 206 4.52 -19.24 5.18
C ALA A 206 4.03 -20.43 4.35
N GLU A 207 3.39 -20.20 3.20
CA GLU A 207 2.98 -21.27 2.28
C GLU A 207 4.17 -22.06 1.75
N ILE A 208 5.23 -21.38 1.32
CA ILE A 208 6.46 -22.02 0.83
C ILE A 208 7.15 -22.83 1.94
N ALA A 209 7.29 -22.26 3.13
CA ALA A 209 7.88 -22.93 4.28
C ALA A 209 7.03 -24.12 4.75
N ALA A 210 5.71 -24.03 4.68
CA ALA A 210 4.80 -25.14 4.94
C ALA A 210 5.03 -26.28 3.95
N VAL A 211 5.12 -26.00 2.65
CA VAL A 211 5.38 -27.02 1.62
C VAL A 211 6.74 -27.68 1.85
N LEU A 212 7.77 -26.88 2.11
CA LEU A 212 9.12 -27.36 2.34
C LEU A 212 9.27 -28.19 3.63
N SER A 213 8.52 -27.89 4.69
CA SER A 213 8.74 -28.50 6.02
C SER A 213 8.04 -29.83 6.26
N ALA A 214 6.96 -30.20 5.57
CA ALA A 214 6.25 -31.45 5.91
C ALA A 214 6.56 -32.70 5.10
N ASP A 215 7.59 -32.65 4.26
CA ASP A 215 8.35 -33.88 4.00
C ASP A 215 9.84 -33.51 3.88
N PRO A 216 10.62 -33.63 4.98
CA PRO A 216 12.04 -33.33 4.96
C PRO A 216 12.86 -34.20 4.00
N SER A 217 12.33 -35.38 3.61
CA SER A 217 13.00 -36.29 2.68
C SER A 217 12.79 -35.93 1.21
N HIS A 218 11.78 -35.10 0.92
CA HIS A 218 11.45 -34.68 -0.44
C HIS A 218 12.34 -33.53 -0.90
N ASP A 219 13.08 -33.73 -1.99
CA ASP A 219 14.08 -32.74 -2.45
C ASP A 219 13.60 -31.87 -3.63
N LEU A 220 12.77 -32.41 -4.53
CA LEU A 220 12.52 -31.76 -5.81
C LEU A 220 11.20 -30.99 -5.83
N TYR A 221 11.25 -29.70 -6.14
CA TYR A 221 10.07 -28.84 -6.19
C TYR A 221 10.00 -28.08 -7.51
N LYS A 222 8.81 -28.01 -8.08
CA LYS A 222 8.49 -27.19 -9.23
C LYS A 222 7.89 -25.86 -8.77
N ILE A 223 8.39 -24.75 -9.31
CA ILE A 223 7.73 -23.45 -9.18
C ILE A 223 6.55 -23.40 -10.18
N SER A 224 5.36 -23.05 -9.73
CA SER A 224 4.17 -22.94 -10.61
C SER A 224 4.37 -21.95 -11.75
N SER A 225 3.69 -22.14 -12.89
CA SER A 225 3.75 -21.22 -14.04
C SER A 225 2.46 -20.42 -14.17
N HIS A 226 2.54 -19.17 -14.64
CA HIS A 226 1.38 -18.29 -14.77
C HIS A 226 1.36 -17.58 -16.12
N GLY A 227 0.19 -17.58 -16.79
CA GLY A 227 0.02 -16.90 -18.08
C GLY A 227 0.18 -15.37 -18.05
N THR A 228 0.20 -14.76 -16.86
CA THR A 228 0.40 -13.30 -16.66
C THR A 228 1.56 -13.03 -15.70
N THR A 229 2.63 -13.81 -15.82
CA THR A 229 3.82 -13.67 -14.96
C THR A 229 4.60 -12.39 -15.25
N CYS A 230 5.21 -11.83 -14.19
CA CYS A 230 6.03 -10.62 -14.30
C CYS A 230 7.40 -10.95 -14.89
N LYS A 231 8.16 -9.91 -15.29
CA LYS A 231 9.51 -10.08 -15.85
C LYS A 231 10.47 -10.77 -14.88
N ILE A 232 10.31 -10.51 -13.59
CA ILE A 232 11.21 -11.00 -12.55
C ILE A 232 11.01 -12.50 -12.33
N CYS A 233 9.77 -12.97 -12.25
CA CYS A 233 9.47 -14.39 -12.04
C CYS A 233 9.59 -15.26 -13.28
N ALA A 234 9.43 -14.67 -14.47
CA ALA A 234 9.36 -15.44 -15.71
C ALA A 234 10.52 -16.42 -15.93
N PRO A 235 11.79 -16.05 -15.67
CA PRO A 235 12.90 -16.97 -15.88
C PRO A 235 12.90 -18.14 -14.90
N PHE A 236 12.26 -18.01 -13.74
CA PHE A 236 12.28 -19.00 -12.67
C PHE A 236 11.09 -19.96 -12.69
N GLU A 237 9.95 -19.52 -13.20
CA GLU A 237 8.73 -20.31 -13.15
C GLU A 237 8.74 -21.54 -14.06
N GLY A 238 8.04 -22.60 -13.66
CA GLY A 238 7.94 -23.85 -14.43
C GLY A 238 9.14 -24.78 -14.33
N ARG A 239 10.28 -24.31 -13.80
CA ARG A 239 11.47 -25.12 -13.55
C ARG A 239 11.33 -26.00 -12.31
N VAL A 240 12.09 -27.08 -12.29
CA VAL A 240 12.28 -27.95 -11.12
C VAL A 240 13.59 -27.58 -10.45
N TYR A 241 13.56 -27.51 -9.13
CA TYR A 241 14.70 -27.15 -8.28
C TYR A 241 14.89 -28.18 -7.18
N SER A 242 16.13 -28.29 -6.70
CA SER A 242 16.51 -29.08 -5.53
C SER A 242 16.48 -28.23 -4.26
N ARG A 243 15.75 -28.68 -3.24
CA ARG A 243 15.66 -28.05 -1.91
C ARG A 243 17.04 -28.05 -1.22
N SER A 244 17.72 -29.20 -1.24
CA SER A 244 19.07 -29.37 -0.68
C SER A 244 20.15 -28.63 -1.47
N GLY A 245 19.93 -28.46 -2.79
CA GLY A 245 20.91 -27.89 -3.70
C GLY A 245 22.04 -28.85 -4.10
N THR A 246 21.97 -30.12 -3.69
CA THR A 246 22.99 -31.13 -3.99
C THR A 246 22.61 -32.05 -5.15
N ASN A 247 21.42 -31.89 -5.73
CA ASN A 247 20.98 -32.70 -6.86
C ASN A 247 21.84 -32.40 -8.11
N PRO A 248 22.35 -33.42 -8.83
CA PRO A 248 23.22 -33.22 -9.98
C PRO A 248 22.46 -32.71 -11.23
N ASP A 249 21.15 -32.95 -11.30
CA ASP A 249 20.33 -32.68 -12.48
C ASP A 249 19.52 -31.38 -12.40
N PHE A 250 19.31 -30.85 -11.19
CA PHE A 250 18.43 -29.71 -10.95
C PHE A 250 19.14 -28.62 -10.14
N PRO A 251 18.96 -27.34 -10.52
CA PRO A 251 19.58 -26.23 -9.80
C PRO A 251 19.06 -26.13 -8.35
N PRO A 252 19.83 -25.51 -7.44
CA PRO A 252 19.38 -25.26 -6.09
C PRO A 252 18.19 -24.30 -6.07
N LEU A 253 17.19 -24.59 -5.24
CA LEU A 253 15.98 -23.76 -5.09
C LEU A 253 16.33 -22.37 -4.57
N SER A 254 17.40 -22.24 -3.77
CA SER A 254 17.90 -20.95 -3.31
C SER A 254 18.24 -20.00 -4.45
N ALA A 255 18.63 -20.50 -5.63
CA ALA A 255 18.93 -19.67 -6.79
C ALA A 255 17.69 -19.00 -7.40
N ALA A 256 16.47 -19.47 -7.10
CA ALA A 256 15.24 -18.85 -7.55
C ALA A 256 14.72 -17.76 -6.61
N PHE A 257 15.22 -17.72 -5.37
CA PHE A 257 14.73 -16.81 -4.34
C PHE A 257 15.68 -15.63 -4.13
N GLY A 258 15.12 -14.51 -3.70
CA GLY A 258 15.92 -13.36 -3.28
C GLY A 258 16.77 -13.70 -2.05
N LYS A 259 18.03 -13.28 -2.04
CA LYS A 259 18.96 -13.47 -0.93
C LYS A 259 18.74 -12.43 0.18
N ILE A 260 18.83 -12.84 1.45
CA ILE A 260 18.70 -11.94 2.62
C ILE A 260 19.99 -11.13 2.75
N ASP A 261 21.11 -11.81 2.97
CA ASP A 261 22.44 -11.22 2.98
C ASP A 261 23.17 -11.54 1.66
N PRO A 262 23.48 -10.55 0.82
CA PRO A 262 24.27 -10.74 -0.39
C PRO A 262 25.59 -11.51 -0.17
N ALA A 263 26.23 -11.31 0.99
CA ALA A 263 27.50 -11.94 1.36
C ALA A 263 27.34 -13.30 2.06
N GLY A 264 26.11 -13.68 2.44
CA GLY A 264 25.84 -14.94 3.12
C GLY A 264 25.90 -16.16 2.18
N PRO A 265 25.63 -17.37 2.70
CA PRO A 265 25.66 -18.60 1.89
C PRO A 265 24.51 -18.66 0.87
N ASP A 266 24.67 -19.46 -0.20
CA ASP A 266 23.66 -19.65 -1.25
C ASP A 266 22.72 -20.83 -0.95
N ASN A 267 22.15 -20.85 0.25
CA ASN A 267 21.21 -21.88 0.71
C ASN A 267 19.88 -21.28 1.17
N LEU A 268 18.86 -22.12 1.35
CA LEU A 268 17.50 -21.66 1.69
C LEU A 268 17.42 -20.83 2.98
N ALA A 269 18.32 -21.07 3.95
CA ALA A 269 18.36 -20.33 5.21
C ALA A 269 18.72 -18.85 5.02
N ASN A 270 19.36 -18.49 3.90
CA ASN A 270 19.69 -17.11 3.55
C ASN A 270 18.80 -16.56 2.42
N THR A 271 17.55 -17.02 2.31
CA THR A 271 16.62 -16.54 1.29
C THR A 271 15.34 -15.99 1.89
N TRP A 272 14.71 -15.07 1.16
CA TRP A 272 13.38 -14.54 1.49
C TRP A 272 12.24 -15.54 1.24
N LEU A 273 12.54 -16.79 0.87
CA LEU A 273 11.56 -17.82 0.49
C LEU A 273 10.51 -17.30 -0.51
N ASN A 274 10.95 -16.43 -1.42
CA ASN A 274 10.15 -15.76 -2.43
C ASN A 274 11.07 -15.28 -3.55
N ILE A 275 10.52 -15.21 -4.77
CA ILE A 275 11.25 -14.63 -5.92
C ILE A 275 11.33 -13.10 -5.75
N HIS A 276 10.20 -12.47 -5.41
CA HIS A 276 10.11 -11.06 -5.12
C HIS A 276 8.86 -10.76 -4.26
N PRO A 277 8.74 -9.57 -3.65
CA PRO A 277 7.58 -9.22 -2.84
C PRO A 277 6.25 -9.37 -3.59
N ALA A 278 5.25 -9.94 -2.93
CA ALA A 278 3.92 -10.23 -3.49
C ALA A 278 3.89 -11.13 -4.75
N CYS A 279 4.91 -11.97 -4.99
CA CYS A 279 4.80 -13.01 -6.02
C CYS A 279 3.69 -14.02 -5.68
N GLN A 280 3.02 -14.55 -6.71
CA GLN A 280 1.89 -15.48 -6.56
C GLN A 280 2.29 -16.94 -6.76
N HIS A 281 3.58 -17.19 -6.97
CA HIS A 281 4.13 -18.50 -7.30
C HIS A 281 4.09 -19.44 -6.10
N ILE A 282 3.71 -20.68 -6.33
CA ILE A 282 3.63 -21.72 -5.31
C ILE A 282 4.67 -22.79 -5.60
N LEU A 283 5.07 -23.54 -4.57
CA LEU A 283 5.88 -24.75 -4.75
C LEU A 283 4.98 -25.97 -4.87
N ILE A 284 5.32 -26.82 -5.84
CA ILE A 284 4.65 -28.10 -6.10
C ILE A 284 5.69 -29.19 -5.96
N ALA A 285 5.49 -30.14 -5.04
CA ALA A 285 6.35 -31.31 -4.93
C ALA A 285 6.42 -32.04 -6.28
N TRP A 286 7.63 -32.34 -6.73
CA TRP A 286 7.89 -32.95 -8.02
C TRP A 286 8.59 -34.30 -7.86
N THR A 287 8.22 -35.27 -8.69
CA THR A 287 8.84 -36.59 -8.75
C THR A 287 9.01 -37.02 -10.22
N PRO A 288 10.09 -37.74 -10.58
CA PRO A 288 10.22 -38.32 -11.91
C PRO A 288 9.24 -39.49 -12.14
N ALA A 289 8.63 -40.04 -11.07
CA ALA A 289 7.73 -41.18 -11.18
C ALA A 289 6.58 -40.93 -12.17
N GLY A 290 6.34 -41.90 -13.06
CA GLY A 290 5.28 -41.85 -14.07
C GLY A 290 5.60 -41.01 -15.31
N ARG A 291 6.85 -40.58 -15.51
CA ARG A 291 7.31 -39.83 -16.70
C ARG A 291 8.25 -40.66 -17.55
N THR A 292 8.28 -40.40 -18.85
CA THR A 292 9.24 -41.05 -19.76
C THR A 292 10.64 -40.45 -19.59
N PRO A 293 11.71 -41.17 -19.98
CA PRO A 293 13.07 -40.62 -19.97
C PRO A 293 13.21 -39.31 -20.77
N GLU A 294 12.52 -39.20 -21.91
CA GLU A 294 12.54 -38.01 -22.77
C GLU A 294 11.88 -36.80 -22.09
N GLU A 295 10.75 -37.03 -21.40
CA GLU A 295 10.08 -35.99 -20.63
C GLU A 295 10.94 -35.49 -19.48
N ILE A 296 11.61 -36.41 -18.77
CA ILE A 296 12.53 -36.07 -17.68
C ILE A 296 13.68 -35.24 -18.23
N GLN A 297 14.31 -35.68 -19.33
CA GLN A 297 15.43 -34.95 -19.93
C GLN A 297 15.03 -33.54 -20.36
N LYS A 298 13.84 -33.36 -20.94
CA LYS A 298 13.32 -32.04 -21.30
C LYS A 298 13.14 -31.13 -20.09
N ILE A 299 12.70 -31.67 -18.95
CA ILE A 299 12.53 -30.91 -17.70
C ILE A 299 13.90 -30.52 -17.11
N LYS A 300 14.88 -31.43 -17.15
CA LYS A 300 16.27 -31.13 -16.77
C LYS A 300 16.83 -30.00 -17.61
N ASP A 301 16.75 -30.12 -18.94
CA ASP A 301 17.26 -29.13 -19.88
C ASP A 301 16.59 -27.76 -19.73
N PHE A 302 15.28 -27.73 -19.48
CA PHE A 302 14.56 -26.49 -19.22
C PHE A 302 14.95 -25.83 -17.90
N SER A 303 15.27 -26.64 -16.88
CA SER A 303 15.60 -26.17 -15.53
C SER A 303 17.06 -25.73 -15.41
N ASP A 304 17.95 -26.34 -16.19
CA ASP A 304 19.39 -26.07 -16.24
C ASP A 304 19.68 -24.59 -16.61
N PRO A 305 20.27 -23.80 -15.70
CA PRO A 305 20.64 -22.41 -15.97
C PRO A 305 21.71 -22.25 -17.07
N ALA A 306 22.52 -23.27 -17.35
CA ALA A 306 23.50 -23.23 -18.42
C ALA A 306 22.85 -23.30 -19.81
N LYS A 307 21.76 -24.07 -19.95
CA LYS A 307 20.98 -24.19 -21.19
C LYS A 307 19.90 -23.12 -21.32
N ASN A 308 19.31 -22.72 -20.20
CA ASN A 308 18.25 -21.73 -20.12
C ASN A 308 18.60 -20.69 -19.04
N PRO A 309 19.37 -19.64 -19.35
CA PRO A 309 19.85 -18.69 -18.34
C PRO A 309 18.73 -17.90 -17.65
N PHE A 310 18.89 -17.61 -16.36
CA PHE A 310 17.93 -16.78 -15.59
C PHE A 310 17.87 -15.32 -16.04
N THR A 311 18.86 -14.86 -16.83
CA THR A 311 18.93 -13.49 -17.34
C THR A 311 18.04 -13.25 -18.56
N VAL A 312 17.55 -14.32 -19.20
CA VAL A 312 16.69 -14.25 -20.37
C VAL A 312 15.22 -14.23 -19.93
N ASP A 313 14.42 -13.32 -20.47
CA ASP A 313 12.96 -13.29 -20.26
C ASP A 313 12.28 -14.27 -21.23
N PRO A 314 11.77 -15.42 -20.76
CA PRO A 314 11.23 -16.45 -21.65
C PRO A 314 9.78 -16.16 -22.10
N ARG A 315 9.18 -15.03 -21.68
CA ARG A 315 7.78 -14.74 -21.99
C ARG A 315 7.60 -14.46 -23.47
N SER A 316 6.56 -15.06 -24.04
CA SER A 316 6.04 -14.66 -25.33
C SER A 316 5.51 -13.22 -25.30
N GLN A 317 5.48 -12.57 -26.47
CA GLN A 317 4.89 -11.24 -26.63
C GLN A 317 3.45 -11.17 -26.09
N LYS A 318 2.66 -12.23 -26.32
CA LYS A 318 1.29 -12.37 -25.80
C LYS A 318 1.24 -12.36 -24.26
N GLN A 319 2.17 -13.05 -23.59
CA GLN A 319 2.26 -13.03 -22.12
C GLN A 319 2.68 -11.65 -21.60
N ILE A 320 3.62 -10.98 -22.28
CA ILE A 320 4.05 -9.62 -21.92
C ILE A 320 2.87 -8.64 -22.02
N GLU A 321 2.09 -8.71 -23.10
CA GLU A 321 0.89 -7.88 -23.29
C GLU A 321 -0.20 -8.17 -22.25
N ALA A 322 -0.45 -9.46 -21.96
CA ALA A 322 -1.40 -9.85 -20.93
C ALA A 322 -0.98 -9.34 -19.54
N TYR A 323 0.31 -9.41 -19.21
CA TYR A 323 0.86 -8.83 -17.98
C TYR A 323 0.71 -7.31 -17.95
N ARG A 324 1.03 -6.61 -19.05
CA ARG A 324 0.85 -5.14 -19.15
C ARG A 324 -0.61 -4.75 -18.96
N LYS A 325 -1.56 -5.51 -19.52
CA LYS A 325 -3.01 -5.28 -19.34
C LYS A 325 -3.43 -5.49 -17.88
N LYS A 326 -2.93 -6.53 -17.22
CA LYS A 326 -3.14 -6.77 -15.78
C LYS A 326 -2.62 -5.61 -14.93
N GLU A 327 -1.39 -5.15 -15.18
CA GLU A 327 -0.80 -4.02 -14.46
C GLU A 327 -1.53 -2.70 -14.73
N ALA A 328 -1.99 -2.46 -15.97
CA ALA A 328 -2.83 -1.31 -16.29
C ALA A 328 -4.17 -1.34 -15.54
N ALA A 329 -4.83 -2.51 -15.50
CA ALA A 329 -6.06 -2.69 -14.72
C ALA A 329 -5.83 -2.48 -13.22
N ARG A 330 -4.71 -2.98 -12.67
CA ARG A 330 -4.33 -2.75 -11.27
C ARG A 330 -4.09 -1.27 -10.97
N ARG A 331 -3.35 -0.57 -11.84
CA ARG A 331 -3.13 0.89 -11.71
C ARG A 331 -4.44 1.65 -11.74
N LYS A 332 -5.35 1.31 -12.65
CA LYS A 332 -6.69 1.90 -12.72
C LYS A 332 -7.48 1.66 -11.44
N TRP A 333 -7.51 0.42 -10.94
CA TRP A 333 -8.19 0.08 -9.69
C TRP A 333 -7.62 0.86 -8.50
N LEU A 334 -6.30 0.98 -8.39
CA LEU A 334 -5.65 1.79 -7.34
C LEU A 334 -5.99 3.27 -7.46
N ALA A 335 -6.06 3.82 -8.68
CA ALA A 335 -6.47 5.20 -8.92
C ALA A 335 -7.94 5.43 -8.52
N ASP A 336 -8.83 4.49 -8.88
CA ASP A 336 -10.24 4.52 -8.52
C ASP A 336 -10.44 4.42 -7.01
N TYR A 337 -9.66 3.57 -6.35
CA TYR A 337 -9.62 3.42 -4.91
C TYR A 337 -9.18 4.71 -4.21
N ARG A 338 -8.06 5.31 -4.66
CA ARG A 338 -7.61 6.62 -4.15
C ARG A 338 -8.64 7.72 -4.40
N GLN A 339 -9.37 7.67 -5.52
CA GLN A 339 -10.46 8.61 -5.76
C GLN A 339 -11.58 8.43 -4.74
N TRP A 340 -11.98 7.19 -4.46
CA TRP A 340 -12.96 6.89 -3.42
C TRP A 340 -12.50 7.43 -2.06
N GLU A 341 -11.25 7.20 -1.66
CA GLU A 341 -10.67 7.76 -0.43
C GLU A 341 -10.82 9.28 -0.43
N ARG A 342 -10.40 9.97 -1.50
CA ARG A 342 -10.53 11.43 -1.62
C ARG A 342 -11.98 11.91 -1.51
N TYR A 343 -12.91 11.20 -2.13
CA TYR A 343 -14.33 11.55 -2.13
C TYR A 343 -14.92 11.35 -0.73
N ARG A 344 -14.61 10.22 -0.09
CA ARG A 344 -15.02 9.91 1.28
C ARG A 344 -14.48 10.93 2.29
N MET A 345 -13.21 11.31 2.15
CA MET A 345 -12.57 12.35 2.97
C MET A 345 -13.21 13.73 2.80
N THR A 346 -13.67 14.05 1.58
CA THR A 346 -14.19 15.39 1.25
C THR A 346 -15.68 15.53 1.52
N LEU A 347 -16.46 14.53 1.12
CA LEU A 347 -17.92 14.58 1.12
C LEU A 347 -18.54 13.84 2.33
N GLY A 348 -17.71 13.17 3.14
CA GLY A 348 -18.16 12.44 4.30
C GLY A 348 -19.20 11.38 3.93
N ASP A 349 -20.27 11.27 4.74
CA ASP A 349 -21.32 10.23 4.65
C ASP A 349 -22.18 10.28 3.39
N LYS A 350 -21.99 11.29 2.54
CA LYS A 350 -22.55 11.30 1.18
C LYS A 350 -21.94 10.21 0.28
N VAL A 351 -20.72 9.76 0.56
CA VAL A 351 -19.98 8.75 -0.22
C VAL A 351 -19.99 7.41 0.53
N PRO A 352 -20.14 6.26 -0.16
CA PRO A 352 -20.24 4.96 0.49
C PRO A 352 -19.04 4.65 1.38
N LYS A 353 -19.32 3.93 2.48
CA LYS A 353 -18.30 3.49 3.44
C LYS A 353 -17.32 2.45 2.87
N THR A 354 -17.66 1.80 1.76
CA THR A 354 -16.82 0.77 1.14
C THR A 354 -16.47 1.15 -0.30
N TYR A 355 -15.25 0.83 -0.69
CA TYR A 355 -14.80 1.02 -2.06
C TYR A 355 -15.65 0.23 -3.06
N GLN A 356 -16.08 -0.98 -2.73
CA GLN A 356 -16.84 -1.85 -3.64
C GLN A 356 -18.18 -1.19 -4.04
N THR A 357 -18.86 -0.54 -3.10
CA THR A 357 -20.09 0.20 -3.39
C THR A 357 -19.80 1.41 -4.26
N PHE A 358 -18.74 2.18 -3.96
CA PHE A 358 -18.32 3.28 -4.82
C PHE A 358 -17.95 2.83 -6.23
N GLU A 359 -17.17 1.76 -6.36
CA GLU A 359 -16.73 1.18 -7.62
C GLU A 359 -17.92 0.73 -8.47
N LYS A 360 -18.95 0.13 -7.86
CA LYS A 360 -20.19 -0.24 -8.55
C LYS A 360 -20.84 0.97 -9.21
N HIS A 361 -21.04 2.06 -8.45
CA HIS A 361 -21.65 3.29 -8.95
C HIS A 361 -20.77 3.98 -10.01
N LYS A 362 -19.45 4.01 -9.79
CA LYS A 362 -18.48 4.55 -10.75
C LYS A 362 -18.49 3.79 -12.08
N ARG A 363 -18.48 2.45 -12.05
CA ARG A 363 -18.52 1.61 -13.26
C ARG A 363 -19.83 1.75 -14.03
N ALA A 364 -20.94 1.94 -13.32
CA ALA A 364 -22.25 2.20 -13.93
C ALA A 364 -22.36 3.63 -14.51
N ALA A 365 -21.43 4.53 -14.16
CA ALA A 365 -21.52 5.96 -14.45
C ALA A 365 -22.89 6.56 -14.07
N ASP A 366 -23.49 6.04 -13.00
CA ASP A 366 -24.86 6.35 -12.62
C ASP A 366 -25.00 7.72 -11.94
N GLU A 367 -26.24 8.13 -11.73
CA GLU A 367 -26.55 9.44 -11.17
C GLU A 367 -25.96 9.65 -9.77
N LYS A 368 -25.79 8.58 -8.97
CA LYS A 368 -25.16 8.69 -7.65
C LYS A 368 -23.68 9.02 -7.80
N TYR A 369 -22.95 8.31 -8.66
CA TYR A 369 -21.56 8.63 -8.93
C TYR A 369 -21.41 10.03 -9.54
N GLN A 370 -22.23 10.38 -10.52
CA GLN A 370 -22.23 11.72 -11.12
C GLN A 370 -22.54 12.80 -10.08
N THR A 371 -23.41 12.52 -9.10
CA THR A 371 -23.68 13.44 -8.00
C THR A 371 -22.44 13.60 -7.12
N TRP A 372 -21.77 12.53 -6.70
CA TRP A 372 -20.52 12.67 -5.94
C TRP A 372 -19.46 13.40 -6.73
N GLU A 373 -19.31 13.11 -8.02
CA GLU A 373 -18.36 13.80 -8.90
C GLU A 373 -18.71 15.29 -9.02
N ARG A 374 -19.99 15.63 -9.20
CA ARG A 374 -20.46 17.02 -9.19
C ARG A 374 -20.21 17.68 -7.85
N GLU A 375 -20.60 17.08 -6.72
CA GLU A 375 -20.38 17.63 -5.38
C GLU A 375 -18.88 17.82 -5.09
N TYR A 376 -18.06 16.85 -5.50
CA TYR A 376 -16.61 16.91 -5.42
C TYR A 376 -15.99 17.91 -6.41
N ARG A 377 -16.66 18.27 -7.51
CA ARG A 377 -16.19 19.33 -8.43
C ARG A 377 -16.74 20.71 -8.06
N LYS A 378 -17.91 20.76 -7.42
CA LYS A 378 -18.62 21.92 -6.89
C LYS A 378 -18.11 22.33 -5.51
N ARG A 379 -16.95 21.84 -5.08
CA ARG A 379 -16.19 22.49 -4.02
C ARG A 379 -15.63 23.79 -4.57
N PHE A 380 -16.53 24.77 -4.63
CA PHE A 380 -16.25 26.17 -4.86
C PHE A 380 -15.66 26.74 -3.59
N TYR A 381 -14.61 26.12 -3.08
CA TYR A 381 -13.90 26.66 -1.94
C TYR A 381 -12.41 26.38 -2.06
N LEU A 382 -11.64 27.22 -1.41
CA LEU A 382 -10.20 27.11 -1.35
C LEU A 382 -9.83 25.84 -0.56
N GLN A 383 -9.23 24.85 -1.22
CA GLN A 383 -8.93 23.55 -0.61
C GLN A 383 -7.73 23.62 0.35
N SER A 384 -6.81 24.56 0.12
CA SER A 384 -5.64 24.87 0.94
C SER A 384 -5.77 26.23 1.61
N ARG A 385 -4.93 26.54 2.61
CA ARG A 385 -4.78 27.92 3.10
C ARG A 385 -4.03 28.71 2.02
N LEU A 386 -4.40 29.96 1.79
CA LEU A 386 -3.69 30.84 0.87
C LEU A 386 -3.05 31.98 1.63
N ASP A 387 -1.75 31.87 1.87
CA ASP A 387 -0.95 32.97 2.42
C ASP A 387 -0.63 34.00 1.34
N TYR A 388 -0.66 35.27 1.71
CA TYR A 388 -0.30 36.38 0.82
C TYR A 388 0.28 37.55 1.62
N THR A 389 1.20 38.28 0.99
CA THR A 389 1.80 39.49 1.57
C THR A 389 1.21 40.72 0.90
N LEU A 390 0.91 41.75 1.69
CA LEU A 390 0.42 43.03 1.21
C LEU A 390 1.05 44.16 2.01
N ASN A 391 1.64 45.14 1.33
CA ASN A 391 2.27 46.30 1.96
C ASN A 391 3.28 45.93 3.08
N GLY A 392 3.94 44.78 2.96
CA GLY A 392 4.87 44.26 3.98
C GLY A 392 4.23 43.47 5.11
N GLU A 393 2.90 43.39 5.18
CA GLU A 393 2.15 42.60 6.16
C GLU A 393 1.71 41.25 5.59
N ASN A 394 1.80 40.20 6.41
CA ASN A 394 1.38 38.86 6.05
C ASN A 394 -0.08 38.62 6.44
N HIS A 395 -0.87 38.15 5.49
CA HIS A 395 -2.26 37.79 5.66
C HIS A 395 -2.52 36.40 5.08
N PHE A 396 -3.71 35.86 5.35
CA PHE A 396 -4.12 34.60 4.76
C PHE A 396 -5.61 34.57 4.45
N ILE A 397 -5.97 33.78 3.44
CA ILE A 397 -7.35 33.33 3.21
C ILE A 397 -7.45 31.90 3.76
N PRO A 398 -8.37 31.63 4.69
CA PRO A 398 -8.52 30.30 5.25
C PRO A 398 -9.01 29.32 4.18
N SER A 399 -8.64 28.06 4.33
CA SER A 399 -9.28 27.01 3.53
C SER A 399 -10.76 26.88 3.86
N GLY A 400 -11.54 26.46 2.88
CA GLY A 400 -13.00 26.45 2.95
C GLY A 400 -13.62 27.80 2.57
N ALA A 401 -12.81 28.85 2.36
CA ALA A 401 -13.27 30.12 1.83
C ALA A 401 -13.93 29.91 0.46
N GLN A 402 -15.18 30.35 0.34
CA GLN A 402 -16.00 30.06 -0.82
C GLN A 402 -15.61 30.93 -2.00
N PHE A 403 -15.62 30.33 -3.18
CA PHE A 403 -15.49 30.96 -4.47
C PHE A 403 -16.88 31.24 -5.03
N GLU A 404 -17.13 32.45 -5.50
CA GLU A 404 -18.40 32.80 -6.14
C GLU A 404 -18.39 32.55 -7.63
N THR A 405 -17.31 32.94 -8.31
CA THR A 405 -17.15 32.77 -9.76
C THR A 405 -15.91 31.95 -10.00
N ILE A 406 -16.02 30.80 -10.70
CA ILE A 406 -14.85 30.01 -11.11
C ILE A 406 -14.86 29.81 -12.63
N LYS A 407 -13.72 30.08 -13.28
CA LYS A 407 -13.52 29.81 -14.71
C LYS A 407 -12.16 29.14 -14.98
N THR A 408 -12.11 28.33 -16.03
CA THR A 408 -10.87 27.77 -16.57
C THR A 408 -10.29 28.73 -17.59
N ILE A 409 -9.00 29.07 -17.47
CA ILE A 409 -8.34 30.10 -18.30
C ILE A 409 -7.22 29.54 -19.19
N ALA A 410 -6.71 28.35 -18.91
CA ALA A 410 -5.76 27.62 -19.74
C ALA A 410 -5.76 26.12 -19.41
N GLY A 411 -5.30 25.27 -20.34
CA GLY A 411 -5.21 23.82 -20.18
C GLY A 411 -6.49 23.10 -20.57
N ASN A 412 -6.72 21.92 -19.98
CA ASN A 412 -7.84 21.04 -20.34
C ASN A 412 -9.20 21.75 -20.18
N GLY A 413 -9.97 21.82 -21.27
CA GLY A 413 -11.25 22.53 -21.33
C GLY A 413 -11.12 24.05 -21.54
N SER A 414 -9.97 24.53 -22.02
CA SER A 414 -9.74 25.90 -22.49
C SER A 414 -9.11 25.90 -23.88
N VAL A 415 -9.36 26.95 -24.66
CA VAL A 415 -8.70 27.18 -25.96
C VAL A 415 -7.22 27.56 -25.82
N ASN A 416 -6.82 28.01 -24.62
CA ASN A 416 -5.44 28.41 -24.34
C ASN A 416 -4.61 27.24 -23.80
N SER A 417 -3.42 27.02 -24.35
CA SER A 417 -2.49 25.99 -23.86
C SER A 417 -1.86 26.33 -22.50
N LEU A 418 -1.55 25.30 -21.70
CA LEU A 418 -0.93 25.46 -20.38
C LEU A 418 0.60 25.29 -20.48
N ARG A 419 1.32 26.41 -20.62
CA ARG A 419 2.79 26.41 -20.83
C ARG A 419 3.61 25.74 -19.71
N VAL A 420 3.08 25.63 -18.50
CA VAL A 420 3.77 25.08 -17.32
C VAL A 420 3.41 23.62 -17.03
N GLU A 421 2.65 22.96 -17.90
CA GLU A 421 2.08 21.63 -17.67
C GLU A 421 3.16 20.57 -17.38
N ASN A 422 4.27 20.56 -18.13
CA ASN A 422 5.37 19.61 -17.90
C ASN A 422 5.97 19.73 -16.49
N ASN A 423 6.11 20.96 -15.96
CA ASN A 423 6.63 21.18 -14.61
C ASN A 423 5.63 20.71 -13.55
N LEU A 424 4.33 20.90 -13.78
CA LEU A 424 3.27 20.40 -12.90
C LEU A 424 3.26 18.87 -12.88
N ILE A 425 3.44 18.22 -14.04
CA ILE A 425 3.56 16.77 -14.15
C ILE A 425 4.76 16.25 -13.36
N GLN A 426 5.92 16.88 -13.47
CA GLN A 426 7.11 16.49 -12.70
C GLN A 426 6.91 16.66 -11.19
N LYS A 427 6.26 17.75 -10.76
CA LYS A 427 6.10 18.09 -9.35
C LYS A 427 4.97 17.33 -8.66
N TYR A 428 3.87 17.08 -9.37
CA TYR A 428 2.61 16.61 -8.80
C TYR A 428 2.02 15.37 -9.50
N GLY A 429 2.62 14.92 -10.60
CA GLY A 429 2.12 13.81 -11.42
C GLY A 429 1.02 14.20 -12.42
N GLY A 430 0.37 13.19 -13.00
CA GLY A 430 -0.62 13.35 -14.08
C GLY A 430 -0.03 13.15 -15.48
N ASN A 431 -0.88 13.17 -16.49
CA ASN A 431 -0.49 13.04 -17.90
C ASN A 431 -0.64 14.38 -18.65
N LEU A 432 0.01 14.45 -19.82
CA LEU A 432 -0.09 15.60 -20.71
C LEU A 432 -1.54 15.82 -21.15
N GLY A 433 -2.04 17.05 -21.06
CA GLY A 433 -3.40 17.42 -21.42
C GLY A 433 -4.44 17.22 -20.31
N GLU A 434 -4.04 16.83 -19.10
CA GLU A 434 -4.98 16.67 -17.96
C GLU A 434 -5.09 17.93 -17.09
N TRP A 435 -4.08 18.81 -17.10
CA TRP A 435 -3.99 19.93 -16.18
C TRP A 435 -4.83 21.13 -16.61
N LYS A 436 -5.38 21.84 -15.62
CA LYS A 436 -6.18 23.06 -15.81
C LYS A 436 -5.59 24.20 -15.02
N LYS A 437 -5.65 25.41 -15.56
CA LYS A 437 -5.45 26.65 -14.79
C LYS A 437 -6.80 27.31 -14.57
N ARG A 438 -7.14 27.55 -13.32
CA ARG A 438 -8.42 28.13 -12.92
C ARG A 438 -8.21 29.46 -12.21
N VAL A 439 -9.25 30.27 -12.21
CA VAL A 439 -9.36 31.50 -11.43
C VAL A 439 -10.74 31.56 -10.80
N GLY A 440 -10.79 32.11 -9.60
CA GLY A 440 -12.04 32.44 -8.96
C GLY A 440 -11.94 33.50 -7.89
N LYS A 441 -13.10 34.08 -7.57
CA LYS A 441 -13.22 35.18 -6.62
C LYS A 441 -13.68 34.68 -5.27
N ILE A 442 -13.00 35.08 -4.20
CA ILE A 442 -13.42 34.87 -2.81
C ILE A 442 -13.89 36.20 -2.27
N GLU A 443 -15.11 36.25 -1.76
CA GLU A 443 -15.63 37.44 -1.09
C GLU A 443 -15.48 37.33 0.43
N SER A 444 -15.15 38.46 1.05
CA SER A 444 -15.19 38.66 2.50
C SER A 444 -16.05 39.87 2.83
N GLY A 445 -16.19 40.19 4.12
CA GLY A 445 -16.94 41.37 4.56
C GLY A 445 -16.34 42.69 4.04
N LYS A 446 -15.03 42.75 3.76
CA LYS A 446 -14.33 43.98 3.37
C LYS A 446 -13.67 43.92 1.99
N TYR A 447 -13.30 42.74 1.52
CA TYR A 447 -12.49 42.57 0.31
C TYR A 447 -13.03 41.49 -0.61
N VAL A 448 -12.72 41.64 -1.90
CA VAL A 448 -12.85 40.61 -2.94
C VAL A 448 -11.45 40.20 -3.38
N PHE A 449 -11.16 38.90 -3.29
CA PHE A 449 -9.87 38.31 -3.64
C PHE A 449 -9.98 37.55 -4.95
N ASP A 450 -9.16 37.90 -5.93
CA ASP A 450 -9.03 37.15 -7.18
C ASP A 450 -7.90 36.13 -7.04
N VAL A 451 -8.24 34.85 -7.04
CA VAL A 451 -7.31 33.75 -6.75
C VAL A 451 -7.18 32.85 -7.96
N HIS A 452 -5.94 32.48 -8.31
CA HIS A 452 -5.65 31.55 -9.38
C HIS A 452 -5.05 30.26 -8.81
N TRP A 453 -5.34 29.11 -9.39
CA TRP A 453 -4.74 27.83 -9.03
C TRP A 453 -4.57 26.93 -10.24
N TYR A 454 -3.76 25.89 -10.11
CA TYR A 454 -3.73 24.76 -11.03
C TYR A 454 -4.58 23.62 -10.49
N GLU A 455 -5.24 22.88 -11.37
CA GLU A 455 -6.15 21.82 -10.98
C GLU A 455 -5.88 20.55 -11.79
N LEU A 456 -5.74 19.43 -11.10
CA LEU A 456 -5.69 18.07 -11.64
C LEU A 456 -6.71 17.23 -10.89
N ASP A 457 -7.58 16.52 -11.60
CA ASP A 457 -8.63 15.67 -11.04
C ASP A 457 -9.51 16.34 -9.95
N GLY A 458 -9.75 17.66 -10.10
CA GLY A 458 -10.56 18.45 -9.17
C GLY A 458 -9.85 18.83 -7.87
N VAL A 459 -8.55 18.58 -7.75
CA VAL A 459 -7.70 18.97 -6.63
C VAL A 459 -6.96 20.27 -6.96
N GLN A 460 -6.93 21.25 -6.04
CA GLN A 460 -6.26 22.53 -6.24
C GLN A 460 -4.77 22.48 -5.86
N TYR A 461 -3.92 23.09 -6.67
CA TYR A 461 -2.46 23.16 -6.53
C TYR A 461 -2.00 24.59 -6.75
N ASP A 462 -0.96 25.01 -6.02
CA ASP A 462 -0.31 26.32 -6.15
C ASP A 462 -1.30 27.51 -6.24
N SER A 463 -2.30 27.52 -5.35
CA SER A 463 -3.22 28.64 -5.21
C SER A 463 -2.44 29.93 -4.93
N LYS A 464 -2.79 31.01 -5.63
CA LYS A 464 -2.15 32.32 -5.46
C LYS A 464 -3.14 33.46 -5.56
N LEU A 465 -2.97 34.47 -4.71
CA LEU A 465 -3.68 35.72 -4.83
C LEU A 465 -3.12 36.50 -6.04
N LYS A 466 -4.00 36.92 -6.94
CA LYS A 466 -3.64 37.80 -8.06
C LYS A 466 -3.91 39.25 -7.75
N PHE A 467 -5.06 39.54 -7.17
CA PHE A 467 -5.43 40.88 -6.81
C PHE A 467 -6.45 40.87 -5.66
N ARG A 468 -6.41 41.92 -4.84
CA ARG A 468 -7.40 42.18 -3.79
C ARG A 468 -8.04 43.54 -4.07
N LYS A 469 -9.37 43.55 -4.17
CA LYS A 469 -10.15 44.79 -4.26
C LYS A 469 -10.87 45.04 -2.93
N GLU A 470 -10.89 46.27 -2.46
CA GLU A 470 -11.81 46.68 -1.39
C GLU A 470 -13.23 46.80 -1.98
N LYS A 471 -14.23 46.41 -1.19
CA LYS A 471 -15.64 46.43 -1.62
C LYS A 471 -16.19 47.84 -1.71
#